data_AF-A0A2X3D9K7-F1
#
_entry.id   AF-A0A2X3D9K7-F1
#
_cell.length_a   1.000
_cell.length_b   1.000
_cell.length_c   1.000
_cell.angle_alpha   90.00
_cell.angle_beta   90.00
_cell.angle_gamma   90.00
#
_symmetry.space_group_name_H-M   'P 1'
#
loop_
_entity.id
_entity.type
_entity.pdbx_description
1 polymer ?
#
loop_
_entity_poly.entity_id
_entity_poly.type
_entity_poly.pdbx_seq_one_letter_code
_entity_poly.pdbx_strand_id
1 'polypeptide(L)'
;MAYPPETRDRLRRAYVFDGLSLEVAAVQCGVSYGTAQRWKNDSKAAGDDWETLRGARMLAGGGLEELTLAMFTGLVVQFKTTMDKLAYDDVDIKPEDRVKLLASLSDAFNKAVASSKCAMPEVSVRQEVA
;
A
#
# COMPACT_ATOMS: atom_id res chain seq x y z
N MET A 1 -35.36 11.35 -1.41
CA MET A 1 -35.57 10.50 -2.61
C MET A 1 -35.01 9.12 -2.30
N ALA A 2 -35.83 8.07 -2.42
CA ALA A 2 -35.37 6.70 -2.13
C ALA A 2 -34.63 6.17 -3.35
N TYR A 3 -33.36 5.79 -3.18
CA TYR A 3 -32.59 5.11 -4.22
C TYR A 3 -32.95 3.62 -4.24
N PRO A 4 -32.92 2.96 -5.42
CA PRO A 4 -33.12 1.52 -5.48
C PRO A 4 -31.98 0.77 -4.75
N PRO A 5 -32.26 -0.41 -4.18
CA PRO A 5 -31.27 -1.20 -3.43
C PRO A 5 -30.03 -1.53 -4.27
N GLU A 6 -30.21 -1.75 -5.57
CA GLU A 6 -29.13 -2.01 -6.54
C GLU A 6 -28.07 -0.90 -6.60
N THR A 7 -28.44 0.36 -6.34
CA THR A 7 -27.49 1.47 -6.32
C THR A 7 -26.54 1.35 -5.13
N ARG A 8 -27.05 0.91 -3.97
CA ARG A 8 -26.23 0.66 -2.78
C ARG A 8 -25.28 -0.52 -3.01
N ASP A 9 -25.75 -1.59 -3.63
CA ASP A 9 -24.92 -2.77 -3.93
C ASP A 9 -23.81 -2.45 -4.93
N ARG A 10 -24.11 -1.64 -5.95
CA ARG A 10 -23.12 -1.16 -6.92
C ARG A 10 -22.07 -0.30 -6.25
N LEU A 11 -22.49 0.60 -5.37
CA LEU A 11 -21.58 1.46 -4.61
C LEU A 11 -20.69 0.64 -3.67
N ARG A 12 -21.26 -0.33 -2.95
CA ARG A 12 -20.52 -1.28 -2.13
C ARG A 12 -19.47 -2.02 -2.96
N ARG A 13 -19.84 -2.47 -4.17
CA ARG A 13 -18.93 -3.19 -5.04
C ARG A 13 -17.76 -2.34 -5.51
N ALA A 14 -18.06 -1.15 -6.01
CA ALA A 14 -17.08 -0.17 -6.45
C ALA A 14 -16.07 0.18 -5.34
N TYR A 15 -16.56 0.29 -4.10
CA TYR A 15 -15.72 0.65 -2.96
C TYR A 15 -14.90 -0.53 -2.39
N VAL A 16 -15.50 -1.72 -2.27
CA VAL A 16 -14.90 -2.89 -1.61
C VAL A 16 -14.06 -3.73 -2.57
N PHE A 17 -14.57 -3.99 -3.78
CA PHE A 17 -13.95 -4.93 -4.72
C PHE A 17 -13.13 -4.23 -5.81
N ASP A 18 -13.62 -3.09 -6.32
CA ASP A 18 -12.92 -2.33 -7.36
C ASP A 18 -11.91 -1.32 -6.77
N GLY A 19 -11.90 -1.15 -5.43
CA GLY A 19 -10.90 -0.35 -4.72
C GLY A 19 -11.04 1.17 -4.86
N LEU A 20 -12.15 1.67 -5.42
CA LEU A 20 -12.35 3.11 -5.62
C LEU A 20 -12.49 3.85 -4.28
N SER A 21 -12.19 5.14 -4.27
CA SER A 21 -12.53 5.99 -3.12
C SER A 21 -14.06 6.11 -2.99
N LEU A 22 -14.55 6.37 -1.78
CA LEU A 22 -15.99 6.48 -1.55
C LEU A 22 -16.60 7.65 -2.34
N GLU A 23 -15.83 8.72 -2.55
CA GLU A 23 -16.21 9.87 -3.38
C GLU A 23 -16.36 9.50 -4.85
N VAL A 24 -15.38 8.81 -5.43
CA VAL A 24 -15.43 8.36 -6.82
C VAL A 24 -16.56 7.34 -7.03
N ALA A 25 -16.72 6.40 -6.10
CA ALA A 25 -17.81 5.42 -6.14
C ALA A 25 -19.20 6.08 -6.05
N ALA A 26 -19.34 7.14 -5.25
CA ALA A 26 -20.57 7.91 -5.12
C ALA A 26 -20.93 8.63 -6.44
N VAL A 27 -19.96 9.31 -7.04
CA VAL A 27 -20.11 9.97 -8.36
C VAL A 27 -20.53 8.94 -9.42
N GLN A 28 -19.84 7.80 -9.49
CA GLN A 28 -20.13 6.74 -10.46
C GLN A 28 -21.53 6.13 -10.27
N CYS A 29 -22.02 6.07 -9.03
CA CYS A 29 -23.36 5.55 -8.72
C CYS A 29 -24.46 6.63 -8.78
N GLY A 30 -24.12 7.88 -9.09
CA GLY A 30 -25.06 9.00 -9.17
C GLY A 30 -25.67 9.38 -7.81
N VAL A 31 -24.93 9.19 -6.72
CA VAL A 31 -25.38 9.54 -5.36
C VAL A 31 -24.45 10.57 -4.73
N SER A 32 -24.94 11.33 -3.75
CA SER A 32 -24.09 12.26 -3.01
C SER A 32 -23.13 11.52 -2.08
N TYR A 33 -21.97 12.12 -1.81
CA TYR A 33 -21.01 11.58 -0.84
C TYR A 33 -21.65 11.34 0.54
N GLY A 34 -22.49 12.27 1.01
CA GLY A 34 -23.22 12.10 2.28
C GLY A 34 -24.15 10.87 2.30
N THR A 35 -24.77 10.54 1.17
CA THR A 35 -25.59 9.32 1.02
C THR A 35 -24.70 8.08 1.08
N ALA A 36 -23.57 8.08 0.37
CA ALA A 36 -22.61 6.99 0.37
C ALA A 36 -22.04 6.73 1.77
N GLN A 37 -21.66 7.79 2.49
CA GLN A 37 -21.17 7.71 3.87
C GLN A 37 -22.22 7.13 4.81
N ARG A 38 -23.47 7.59 4.68
CA ARG A 38 -24.58 7.05 5.48
C ARG A 38 -24.78 5.56 5.22
N TRP A 39 -24.81 5.12 3.96
CA TRP A 39 -24.96 3.70 3.64
C TRP A 39 -23.84 2.84 4.18
N LYS A 40 -22.59 3.32 4.10
CA LYS A 40 -21.45 2.63 4.69
C LYS A 40 -21.61 2.49 6.21
N ASN A 41 -22.03 3.54 6.90
CA ASN A 41 -22.28 3.51 8.34
C ASN A 41 -23.46 2.60 8.71
N ASP A 42 -24.56 2.66 7.95
CA ASP A 42 -25.73 1.80 8.15
C ASP A 42 -25.38 0.32 7.91
N SER A 43 -24.56 0.02 6.89
CA SER A 43 -24.05 -1.34 6.65
C SER A 43 -23.20 -1.82 7.81
N LYS A 44 -22.28 -0.97 8.30
CA LYS A 44 -21.45 -1.28 9.47
C LYS A 44 -22.29 -1.56 10.71
N ALA A 45 -23.34 -0.76 10.96
CA ALA A 45 -24.27 -0.98 12.07
C ALA A 45 -25.05 -2.30 11.93
N ALA A 46 -25.31 -2.75 10.70
CA ALA A 46 -25.90 -4.05 10.40
C ALA A 46 -24.88 -5.21 10.40
N GLY A 47 -23.60 -4.95 10.69
CA GLY A 47 -22.53 -5.95 10.73
C GLY A 47 -21.79 -6.17 9.40
N ASP A 48 -22.17 -5.49 8.33
CA ASP A 48 -21.47 -5.50 7.03
C ASP A 48 -20.45 -4.35 6.97
N ASP A 49 -19.26 -4.54 7.56
CA ASP A 49 -18.20 -3.54 7.55
C ASP A 49 -17.40 -3.56 6.23
N TRP A 50 -17.70 -2.60 5.37
CA TRP A 50 -17.07 -2.46 4.06
C TRP A 50 -15.56 -2.16 4.14
N GLU A 51 -15.08 -1.48 5.18
CA GLU A 51 -13.64 -1.23 5.36
C GLU A 51 -12.91 -2.53 5.67
N THR A 52 -13.46 -3.33 6.58
CA THR A 52 -12.91 -4.63 6.95
C THR A 52 -12.86 -5.57 5.73
N LEU A 53 -13.92 -5.61 4.93
CA LEU A 53 -13.97 -6.42 3.71
C LEU A 53 -12.99 -5.93 2.64
N ARG A 54 -12.86 -4.61 2.48
CA ARG A 54 -11.88 -4.01 1.57
C ARG A 54 -10.46 -4.37 2.00
N GLY A 55 -10.14 -4.21 3.29
CA GLY A 55 -8.85 -4.58 3.86
C GLY A 55 -8.53 -6.07 3.70
N ALA A 56 -9.48 -6.95 4.02
CA ALA A 56 -9.34 -8.39 3.83
C ALA A 56 -9.08 -8.75 2.36
N ARG A 57 -9.72 -8.06 1.41
CA ARG A 57 -9.46 -8.27 -0.02
C ARG A 57 -8.10 -7.74 -0.46
N MET A 58 -7.64 -6.60 0.06
CA MET A 58 -6.29 -6.11 -0.22
C MET A 58 -5.21 -7.08 0.27
N LEU A 59 -5.44 -7.73 1.41
CA LEU A 59 -4.57 -8.78 1.95
C LEU A 59 -4.67 -10.08 1.14
N ALA A 60 -5.87 -10.55 0.84
CA ALA A 60 -6.07 -11.81 0.10
C ALA A 60 -5.70 -11.72 -1.39
N GLY A 61 -5.71 -10.53 -1.97
CA GLY A 61 -5.41 -10.28 -3.38
C GLY A 61 -3.93 -9.97 -3.67
N GLY A 62 -3.05 -9.99 -2.67
CA GLY A 62 -1.62 -9.69 -2.83
C GLY A 62 -1.31 -8.24 -3.24
N GLY A 63 -2.29 -7.38 -3.51
CA GLY A 63 -2.04 -6.07 -4.10
C GLY A 63 -1.22 -5.11 -3.23
N LEU A 64 -1.30 -5.23 -1.90
CA LEU A 64 -0.44 -4.44 -1.00
C LEU A 64 0.97 -5.02 -0.92
N GLU A 65 1.10 -6.34 -0.88
CA GLU A 65 2.40 -7.02 -0.84
C GLU A 65 3.15 -6.85 -2.16
N GLU A 66 2.47 -7.00 -3.30
CA GLU A 66 3.02 -6.79 -4.64
C GLU A 66 3.43 -5.33 -4.85
N LEU A 67 2.61 -4.36 -4.40
CA LEU A 67 2.99 -2.94 -4.42
C LEU A 67 4.19 -2.66 -3.51
N THR A 68 4.22 -3.23 -2.31
CA THR A 68 5.33 -3.06 -1.36
C THR A 68 6.62 -3.66 -1.91
N LEU A 69 6.53 -4.85 -2.51
CA LEU A 69 7.63 -5.52 -3.18
C LEU A 69 8.13 -4.69 -4.36
N ALA A 70 7.23 -4.18 -5.22
CA ALA A 70 7.59 -3.33 -6.34
C ALA A 70 8.27 -2.03 -5.90
N MET A 71 7.76 -1.37 -4.84
CA MET A 71 8.41 -0.19 -4.25
C MET A 71 9.79 -0.52 -3.68
N PHE A 72 9.94 -1.65 -2.99
CA PHE A 72 11.22 -2.10 -2.46
C PHE A 72 12.22 -2.39 -3.58
N THR A 73 11.80 -3.08 -4.65
CA THR A 73 12.64 -3.31 -5.84
C THR A 73 13.10 -1.98 -6.45
N GLY A 74 12.20 -1.00 -6.59
CA GLY A 74 12.55 0.34 -7.07
C GLY A 74 13.60 1.03 -6.19
N LEU A 75 13.45 0.93 -4.87
CA LEU A 75 14.40 1.47 -3.89
C LEU A 75 15.79 0.83 -4.00
N VAL A 76 15.86 -0.50 -4.15
CA VAL A 76 17.12 -1.23 -4.35
C VAL A 76 17.84 -0.76 -5.62
N VAL A 77 17.10 -0.58 -6.72
CA VAL A 77 17.65 -0.07 -7.98
C VAL A 77 18.19 1.36 -7.82
N GLN A 78 17.49 2.23 -7.09
CA GLN A 78 17.96 3.59 -6.81
C GLN A 78 19.24 3.60 -5.96
N PHE A 79 19.32 2.75 -4.94
CA PHE A 79 20.53 2.62 -4.14
C PHE A 79 21.72 2.17 -4.97
N LYS A 80 21.57 1.10 -5.76
CA LYS A 80 22.62 0.61 -6.66
C LYS A 80 23.09 1.72 -7.61
N THR A 81 22.15 2.37 -8.30
CA THR A 81 22.46 3.45 -9.25
C THR A 81 23.24 4.59 -8.60
N THR A 82 22.85 4.97 -7.38
CA THR A 82 23.51 6.06 -6.65
C THR A 82 24.90 5.64 -6.14
N MET A 83 25.04 4.39 -5.67
CA MET A 83 26.33 3.80 -5.29
C MET A 83 27.30 3.77 -6.48
N ASP A 84 26.84 3.31 -7.64
CA ASP A 84 27.66 3.22 -8.85
C ASP A 84 28.14 4.61 -9.28
N LYS A 85 27.25 5.61 -9.30
CA LYS A 85 27.60 7.01 -9.58
C LYS A 85 28.64 7.55 -8.59
N LEU A 86 28.45 7.31 -7.29
CA LEU A 86 29.39 7.77 -6.27
C LEU A 86 30.72 7.00 -6.29
N ALA A 87 30.74 5.74 -6.74
CA ALA A 87 31.94 4.91 -6.75
C ALA A 87 32.78 5.10 -8.01
N TYR A 88 32.14 5.22 -9.17
CA TYR A 88 32.81 5.13 -10.46
C TYR A 88 32.76 6.40 -11.29
N ASP A 89 31.77 7.28 -11.08
CA ASP A 89 31.73 8.52 -11.86
C ASP A 89 32.78 9.52 -11.34
N ASP A 90 33.24 10.33 -12.29
CA ASP A 90 34.17 11.44 -12.07
C ASP A 90 33.42 12.64 -11.48
N VAL A 91 32.82 12.42 -10.31
CA VAL A 91 32.13 13.46 -9.54
C VAL A 91 33.16 14.23 -8.72
N ASP A 92 33.14 15.56 -8.83
CA ASP A 92 33.99 16.48 -8.06
C ASP A 92 33.58 16.48 -6.58
N ILE A 93 33.98 15.41 -5.89
CA ILE A 93 33.74 15.15 -4.48
C ILE A 93 35.07 14.73 -3.87
N LYS A 94 35.43 15.35 -2.75
CA LYS A 94 36.63 14.97 -1.99
C LYS A 94 36.56 13.49 -1.58
N PRO A 95 37.68 12.75 -1.59
CA PRO A 95 37.69 11.33 -1.24
C PRO A 95 37.04 11.02 0.12
N GLU A 96 37.27 11.86 1.13
CA GLU A 96 36.67 11.70 2.47
C GLU A 96 35.14 11.83 2.44
N ASP A 97 34.63 12.80 1.69
CA ASP A 97 33.19 13.04 1.57
C ASP A 97 32.52 11.92 0.75
N ARG A 98 33.23 11.40 -0.26
CA ARG A 98 32.79 10.23 -1.04
C ARG A 98 32.63 8.99 -0.16
N VAL A 99 33.61 8.70 0.71
CA VAL A 99 33.54 7.59 1.66
C VAL A 99 32.38 7.77 2.64
N LYS A 100 32.17 8.98 3.18
CA LYS A 100 31.05 9.28 4.09
C LYS A 100 29.69 9.06 3.41
N LEU A 101 29.54 9.50 2.17
CA LEU A 101 28.29 9.32 1.41
C LEU A 101 28.00 7.84 1.14
N LEU A 102 29.00 7.06 0.73
CA LEU A 102 28.86 5.62 0.51
C LEU A 102 28.52 4.87 1.80
N ALA A 103 29.15 5.22 2.92
CA ALA A 103 28.84 4.63 4.23
C ALA A 103 27.41 4.97 4.68
N SER A 104 26.97 6.23 4.51
CA SER A 104 25.61 6.65 4.82
C SER A 104 24.56 5.93 3.97
N LEU A 105 24.85 5.73 2.67
CA LEU A 105 23.94 5.03 1.77
C LEU A 105 23.84 3.53 2.12
N SER A 106 24.95 2.92 2.54
CA SER A 106 24.99 1.53 3.01
C SER A 106 24.18 1.34 4.31
N ASP A 107 24.29 2.26 5.26
CA ASP A 107 23.50 2.26 6.49
C ASP A 107 21.99 2.44 6.21
N ALA A 108 21.65 3.37 5.31
CA ALA A 108 20.27 3.59 4.87
C ALA A 108 19.67 2.35 4.19
N PHE A 109 20.45 1.66 3.33
CA PHE A 109 20.05 0.40 2.73
C PHE A 109 19.77 -0.68 3.77
N ASN A 110 20.67 -0.87 4.74
CA ASN A 110 20.50 -1.86 5.80
C ASN A 110 19.25 -1.59 6.65
N LYS A 111 18.97 -0.32 6.96
CA LYS A 111 17.74 0.10 7.64
C LYS A 111 16.48 -0.22 6.81
N ALA A 112 16.50 0.09 5.53
CA ALA A 112 15.38 -0.21 4.63
C ALA A 112 15.11 -1.72 4.53
N VAL A 113 16.16 -2.54 4.42
CA VAL A 113 16.05 -4.01 4.44
C VAL A 113 15.47 -4.51 5.76
N ALA A 114 15.96 -4.00 6.91
CA ALA A 114 15.45 -4.38 8.22
C ALA A 114 13.97 -4.01 8.41
N SER A 115 13.57 -2.80 7.98
CA SER A 115 12.17 -2.36 8.01
C SER A 115 11.28 -3.16 7.05
N SER A 116 11.78 -3.54 5.87
CA SER A 116 11.01 -4.35 4.91
C SER A 116 10.67 -5.75 5.44
N LYS A 117 11.59 -6.39 6.18
CA LYS A 117 11.35 -7.67 6.86
C LYS A 117 10.28 -7.58 7.96
N CYS A 118 10.12 -6.40 8.56
CA CYS A 118 9.07 -6.15 9.56
C CYS A 118 7.72 -5.82 8.90
N ALA A 119 7.76 -5.15 7.74
CA ALA A 119 6.58 -4.75 6.96
C ALA A 119 5.99 -5.87 6.09
N MET A 120 6.76 -6.93 5.80
CA MET A 120 6.28 -8.19 5.21
C MET A 120 6.15 -9.25 6.30
N PRO A 121 5.06 -9.28 7.08
CA PRO A 121 4.80 -10.35 8.03
C PRO A 121 4.33 -11.59 7.27
N GLU A 122 5.23 -12.26 6.57
CA GLU A 122 4.99 -13.66 6.24
C GLU A 122 5.01 -14.48 7.55
N VAL A 123 3.88 -15.09 7.86
CA VAL A 123 3.86 -16.46 8.42
C VAL A 123 4.51 -16.62 9.81
N SER A 124 3.97 -15.97 10.85
CA SER A 124 4.16 -16.43 12.24
C SER A 124 2.98 -17.23 12.79
N VAL A 125 1.96 -17.52 11.98
CA VAL A 125 0.83 -18.40 12.34
C VAL A 125 0.77 -19.58 11.38
N ARG A 126 1.79 -20.46 11.39
CA ARG A 126 1.65 -21.83 10.84
C ARG A 126 2.71 -22.85 11.27
N GLN A 127 3.37 -22.65 12.41
CA GLN A 127 4.23 -23.67 13.02
C GLN A 127 3.81 -24.01 14.45
N GLU A 128 2.54 -24.37 14.67
CA GLU A 128 2.11 -25.09 15.88
C GLU A 128 0.93 -26.03 15.57
N VAL A 129 1.06 -26.89 14.57
CA VAL A 129 0.34 -28.18 14.58
C VAL A 129 1.16 -29.22 13.80
N ALA A 130 1.98 -29.97 14.53
CA ALA A 130 2.37 -31.33 14.20
C ALA A 130 2.76 -32.04 15.51
#